data_AF-A0A4Q5P0U3-F1
#
_entry.id   AF-A0A4Q5P0U3-F1
#
_cell.length_a   1.000
_cell.length_b   1.000
_cell.length_c   1.000
_cell.angle_alpha   90.00
_cell.angle_beta   90.00
_cell.angle_gamma   90.00
#
_symmetry.space_group_name_H-M   'P 1'
#
loop_
_entity.id
_entity.type
_entity.pdbx_description
1 polymer ?
#
loop_
_entity_poly.entity_id
_entity_poly.type
_entity_poly.pdbx_seq_one_letter_code
_entity_poly.pdbx_strand_id
1 'polypeptide(L)' 'MSMRFPIFADPMYSAELTAEFNPLDVVAIEQKQVALFLRGSHWTTYITLRNGAEYALQGRVADQIRAAQRQAKQEQEAAE' A
#
# COMPACT_ATOMS: atom_id res chain seq x y z
N MET A 1 9.54 -6.73 -10.21
CA MET A 1 9.42 -7.17 -8.80
C MET A 1 8.05 -6.76 -8.29
N SER A 2 7.22 -7.67 -7.76
CA SER A 2 5.92 -7.33 -7.15
C SER A 2 6.09 -7.12 -5.64
N MET A 3 5.39 -6.14 -5.07
CA MET A 3 5.43 -5.86 -3.63
C MET A 3 4.13 -6.30 -2.99
N ARG A 4 4.21 -7.09 -1.92
CA ARG A 4 3.06 -7.57 -1.13
C ARG A 4 2.87 -6.71 0.11
N PHE A 5 1.66 -6.21 0.31
CA PHE A 5 1.31 -5.46 1.52
C PHE A 5 -0.01 -5.94 2.11
N PRO A 6 -0.12 -5.98 3.46
CA PRO A 6 -1.38 -6.33 4.11
C PRO A 6 -2.43 -5.25 3.85
N ILE A 7 -3.55 -5.67 3.27
CA ILE A 7 -4.72 -4.81 3.04
C ILE A 7 -5.38 -4.56 4.39
N PHE A 8 -5.86 -3.34 4.58
CA PHE A 8 -6.77 -3.06 5.67
C PHE A 8 -8.11 -3.76 5.41
N ALA A 9 -8.32 -4.91 6.05
CA ALA A 9 -9.59 -5.63 6.08
C ALA A 9 -10.25 -5.45 7.45
N ASP A 10 -11.57 -5.35 7.49
CA ASP A 10 -12.33 -5.30 8.74
C ASP A 10 -11.95 -6.53 9.60
N PRO A 11 -11.64 -6.36 10.90
CA PRO A 11 -11.27 -7.47 11.79
C PRO A 11 -12.34 -8.57 11.91
N MET A 12 -13.61 -8.32 11.57
CA MET A 12 -14.65 -9.38 11.46
C MET A 12 -14.46 -10.29 10.24
N TYR A 13 -13.76 -9.83 9.21
CA TYR A 13 -13.51 -10.53 7.94
C TYR A 13 -12.02 -10.78 7.74
N SER A 14 -11.35 -11.26 8.80
CA SER A 14 -9.93 -11.61 8.83
C SER A 14 -9.59 -12.77 7.91
N ALA A 15 -9.62 -12.53 6.60
CA ALA A 15 -8.72 -13.20 5.68
C ALA A 15 -7.46 -12.33 5.62
N GLU A 16 -6.28 -12.94 5.70
CA GLU A 16 -5.00 -12.26 5.44
C GLU A 16 -4.95 -11.84 3.96
N LEU A 17 -5.65 -10.75 3.64
CA LEU A 17 -5.66 -10.19 2.30
C LEU A 17 -4.38 -9.39 2.13
N THR A 18 -3.52 -9.87 1.24
CA THR A 18 -2.35 -9.11 0.80
C THR A 18 -2.60 -8.59 -0.61
N ALA A 19 -2.33 -7.30 -0.83
CA ALA A 19 -2.33 -6.69 -2.14
C ALA A 19 -0.92 -6.81 -2.72
N GLU A 20 -0.84 -7.37 -3.93
CA GLU A 20 0.36 -7.28 -4.76
C GLU A 20 0.22 -6.13 -5.73
N PHE A 21 1.23 -5.27 -5.75
CA PHE A 21 1.32 -4.23 -6.77
C PHE A 21 2.75 -4.06 -7.27
N ASN A 22 2.84 -3.71 -8.54
CA ASN A 22 4.08 -3.27 -9.13
C ASN A 22 4.32 -1.80 -8.73
N PRO A 23 5.49 -1.45 -8.18
CA PRO A 23 5.83 -0.08 -7.81
C PRO A 23 5.65 0.95 -8.94
N LEU A 24 5.85 0.53 -10.19
CA LEU A 24 5.75 1.39 -11.38
C LEU A 24 4.31 1.78 -11.70
N ASP A 25 3.34 1.00 -11.20
CA ASP A 25 1.92 1.23 -11.40
C ASP A 25 1.33 2.11 -10.29
N VAL A 26 2.08 2.45 -9.24
CA VAL A 26 1.62 3.29 -8.13
C VAL A 26 1.74 4.77 -8.52
N VAL A 27 0.62 5.49 -8.51
CA VAL A 27 0.55 6.92 -8.87
C VAL A 27 0.54 7.80 -7.62
N ALA A 28 -0.19 7.40 -6.59
CA ALA A 28 -0.30 8.17 -5.35
C ALA A 28 -0.31 7.26 -4.13
N ILE A 29 0.24 7.78 -3.02
CA ILE A 29 0.23 7.14 -1.71
C ILE A 29 -0.16 8.21 -0.68
N GLU A 30 -1.30 8.04 -0.03
CA GLU A 30 -1.87 9.00 0.91
C GLU A 30 -2.12 8.35 2.27
N GLN A 31 -1.97 9.11 3.35
CA GLN A 31 -2.42 8.67 4.68
C GLN A 31 -3.67 9.42 5.07
N LYS A 32 -4.74 8.68 5.37
CA LYS A 32 -6.02 9.25 5.78
C LYS A 32 -6.41 8.64 7.13
N GLN A 33 -7.08 9.45 7.94
CA GLN A 33 -7.69 8.97 9.16
C GLN A 33 -9.09 8.44 8.83
N VAL A 34 -9.32 7.17 9.13
CA VAL A 34 -10.60 6.48 8.89
C VAL A 34 -11.25 6.18 10.23
N ALA A 35 -12.50 6.59 10.37
CA ALA A 35 -13.32 6.24 11.52
C ALA A 35 -13.97 4.87 11.26
N LEU A 36 -13.64 3.88 12.07
CA LEU A 36 -14.35 2.62 12.08
C LEU A 36 -15.49 2.71 13.10
N PHE A 37 -16.70 2.38 12.65
CA PHE A 37 -17.83 2.23 13.56
C PHE A 37 -17.42 1.27 14.70
N LEU A 38 -17.59 1.71 15.95
CA LEU A 38 -17.27 0.99 17.20
C LEU A 38 -15.77 0.88 17.60
N ARG A 39 -14.79 1.17 16.74
CA ARG A 39 -13.36 1.10 17.09
C ARG A 39 -12.61 2.44 17.15
N GLY A 40 -13.27 3.52 16.73
CA GLY A 40 -12.68 4.85 16.76
C GLY A 40 -11.88 5.16 15.49
N SER A 41 -11.06 6.20 15.55
CA SER A 41 -10.33 6.71 14.39
C SER A 41 -8.94 6.08 14.29
N HIS A 42 -8.61 5.53 13.13
CA HIS A 42 -7.33 4.90 12.83
C HIS A 42 -6.68 5.52 11.60
N TRP A 43 -5.34 5.52 11.55
CA TRP A 43 -4.61 5.91 10.36
C TRP A 43 -4.46 4.72 9.42
N THR A 44 -4.80 4.91 8.15
CA THR A 44 -4.59 3.93 7.08
C THR A 44 -3.85 4.59 5.91
N THR A 45 -3.10 3.77 5.17
CA THR A 45 -2.39 4.20 3.97
C THR A 45 -3.20 3.78 2.75
N TYR A 46 -3.60 4.73 1.91
CA TYR A 46 -4.25 4.48 0.63
C TYR A 46 -3.23 4.51 -0.51
N ILE A 47 -3.36 3.59 -1.45
CA ILE A 47 -2.55 3.52 -2.66
C ILE A 47 -3.46 3.62 -3.87
N THR A 48 -3.19 4.58 -4.73
CA THR A 48 -3.86 4.73 -6.01
C THR A 48 -2.94 4.21 -7.11
N LEU A 49 -3.44 3.26 -7.89
CA LEU A 49 -2.75 2.70 -9.04
C LEU A 49 -3.09 3.46 -10.32
N ARG A 50 -2.26 3.30 -11.36
CA ARG A 50 -2.40 3.95 -12.68
C ARG A 50 -3.66 3.53 -13.42
N ASN A 51 -4.20 2.35 -13.09
CA ASN A 51 -5.49 1.87 -13.60
C ASN A 51 -6.70 2.49 -12.86
N GLY A 52 -6.48 3.38 -11.89
CA GLY A 52 -7.51 4.02 -11.10
C GLY A 52 -8.00 3.22 -9.89
N ALA A 53 -7.47 2.01 -9.65
CA ALA A 53 -7.80 1.22 -8.47
C ALA A 53 -7.17 1.83 -7.21
N GLU A 54 -7.93 1.88 -6.12
CA GLU A 54 -7.47 2.36 -4.81
C GLU A 54 -7.50 1.22 -3.78
N TYR A 55 -6.40 1.07 -3.04
CA TYR A 55 -6.24 0.05 -2.00
C TYR A 55 -5.94 0.70 -0.65
N ALA A 56 -6.69 0.32 0.39
CA ALA A 56 -6.41 0.69 1.77
C ALA A 56 -5.49 -0.35 2.41
N LEU A 57 -4.38 0.06 2.98
CA LEU A 57 -3.41 -0.80 3.65
C LEU A 57 -3.42 -0.61 5.16
N GLN A 58 -3.12 -1.71 5.86
CA GLN A 58 -3.06 -1.71 7.31
C GLN A 58 -1.77 -1.03 7.79
N GLY A 59 -1.90 0.05 8.56
CA GLY A 59 -0.78 0.74 9.20
C GLY A 59 0.00 1.71 8.30
N ARG A 60 1.19 2.13 8.77
CA ARG A 60 2.11 3.01 8.04
C ARG A 60 3.00 2.20 7.12
N VAL A 61 2.64 2.13 5.84
CA VAL A 61 3.38 1.36 4.82
C VAL A 61 3.94 2.24 3.70
N ALA A 62 3.65 3.54 3.72
CA ALA A 62 4.13 4.52 2.74
C ALA A 62 5.67 4.54 2.60
N ASP A 63 6.38 4.50 3.73
CA ASP A 63 7.85 4.51 3.71
C ASP A 63 8.44 3.21 3.14
N GLN A 64 7.77 2.08 3.37
CA GLN A 64 8.17 0.78 2.82
C GLN A 64 8.00 0.75 1.30
N ILE A 65 6.88 1.26 0.79
CA ILE A 65 6.63 1.36 -0.67
C ILE A 65 7.66 2.29 -1.33
N ARG A 66 7.94 3.45 -0.73
CA ARG A 66 8.95 4.38 -1.24
C ARG A 66 10.37 3.81 -1.19
N ALA A 67 10.72 3.08 -0.13
CA ALA A 67 12.02 2.40 -0.04
C ALA A 67 12.16 1.34 -1.13
N ALA A 68 11.12 0.54 -1.33
CA ALA A 68 11.12 -0.52 -2.32
C ALA A 68 11.07 0.05 -3.76
N GLN A 69 10.42 1.20 -4.00
CA GLN A 69 10.50 1.94 -5.26
C GLN A 69 11.94 2.42 -5.55
N ARG A 70 12.62 2.95 -4.54
CA ARG A 70 14.02 3.40 -4.68
C ARG A 70 14.95 2.23 -4.99
N GLN A 71 14.78 1.09 -4.33
CA GLN A 71 15.55 -0.12 -4.60
C GLN A 71 15.29 -0.63 -6.03
N ALA A 72 14.03 -0.74 -6.45
CA ALA A 72 13.69 -1.18 -7.80
C ALA A 72 14.28 -0.26 -8.88
N LYS A 73 14.30 1.07 -8.64
CA LYS A 73 14.93 2.03 -9.54
C LYS A 73 16.46 1.84 -9.61
N GLN A 74 17.12 1.64 -8.47
CA GLN A 74 18.56 1.39 -8.42
C GLN A 74 18.94 0.08 -9.11
N GLU A 75 18.13 -0.97 -8.98
CA GLU A 75 18.34 -2.25 -9.67
C GLU A 75 18.17 -2.12 -11.18
N GLN A 76 17.22 -1.31 -11.65
CA GLN A 76 17.08 -1.03 -13.09
C GLN A 76 18.26 -0.25 -13.64
N GLU A 77 18.72 0.79 -12.94
CA GLU A 77 19.88 1.59 -13.34
C GLU A 77 21.20 0.81 -13.26
N ALA A 78 21.28 -0.24 -12.42
CA ALA A 78 22.46 -1.10 -12.31
C ALA A 78 22.46 -2.28 -13.31
N ALA A 79 21.33 -2.53 -13.98
CA ALA A 79 21.17 -3.59 -14.98
C ALA A 79 21.32 -3.08 -16.42
N GLU A 80 21.35 -1.76 -16.63
CA GLU A 80 21.79 -1.09 -17.88
C GLU A 80 23.30 -0.81 -17.86
#